data_AF-A0A7J9B3Z1-F1
#
_entry.id   AF-A0A7J9B3Z1-F1
#
_cell.length_a   1.000
_cell.length_b   1.000
_cell.length_c   1.000
_cell.angle_alpha   90.00
_cell.angle_beta   90.00
_cell.angle_gamma   90.00
#
_symmetry.space_group_name_H-M   'P 1'
#
loop_
_entity.id
_entity.type
_entity.pdbx_description
1 polymer ?
#
loop_
_entity_poly.entity_id
_entity_poly.type
_entity_poly.pdbx_seq_one_letter_code
_entity_poly.pdbx_strand_id
1 'polypeptide(L)'
;MDIFKPLRRVVYLVRAYDEEILCAIKYERLPTFCYLCSCIGHHAHKCGQFEKIKRAGNPKFQYGNWLRAQIGQPNVGMGMW
;
A
#
# COMPACT_ATOMS: atom_id res chain seq x y z
N MET A 1 11.30 -10.62 -2.30
CA MET A 1 10.84 -9.22 -2.24
C MET A 1 11.90 -8.44 -1.49
N ASP A 2 12.42 -7.35 -2.06
CA ASP A 2 13.41 -6.51 -1.40
C ASP A 2 12.69 -5.54 -0.46
N ILE A 3 12.87 -5.72 0.85
CA ILE A 3 12.20 -4.94 1.89
C ILE A 3 12.74 -3.50 2.00
N PHE A 4 13.92 -3.25 1.44
CA PHE A 4 14.53 -1.92 1.41
C PHE A 4 13.97 -1.06 0.28
N LYS A 5 13.31 -1.67 -0.71
CA LYS A 5 12.68 -0.95 -1.82
C LYS A 5 11.24 -0.56 -1.49
N PRO A 6 10.79 0.62 -1.95
CA PRO A 6 9.40 1.04 -1.85
C PRO A 6 8.44 0.01 -2.44
N LEU A 7 7.31 -0.23 -1.76
CA LEU A 7 6.25 -1.08 -2.28
C LEU A 7 5.66 -0.54 -3.58
N ARG A 8 5.42 -1.45 -4.53
CA ARG A 8 4.71 -1.14 -5.77
C ARG A 8 3.24 -0.85 -5.47
N ARG A 9 2.68 0.20 -6.07
CA ARG A 9 1.28 0.64 -5.85
C ARG A 9 0.33 0.17 -6.93
N VAL A 10 0.80 0.14 -8.17
CA VAL A 10 0.01 -0.18 -9.34
C VAL A 10 0.80 -1.10 -10.28
N VAL A 11 0.08 -1.90 -11.05
CA VAL A 11 0.61 -2.70 -12.16
C VAL A 11 -0.24 -2.47 -13.39
N TYR A 12 0.40 -2.52 -14.55
CA TYR A 12 -0.28 -2.61 -15.83
C TYR A 12 -0.46 -4.09 -16.15
N LEU A 13 -1.69 -4.49 -16.45
CA LEU A 13 -2.02 -5.81 -16.93
C LEU A 13 -2.49 -5.67 -18.38
N VAL A 14 -1.93 -6.48 -19.27
CA VAL A 14 -2.38 -6.54 -20.66
C VAL A 14 -3.38 -7.68 -20.78
N ARG A 15 -4.59 -7.37 -21.25
CA ARG A 15 -5.64 -8.34 -21.55
C ARG A 15 -5.57 -8.78 -23.01
N ALA A 16 -6.45 -9.68 -23.42
CA ALA A 16 -6.64 -9.98 -24.84
C ALA A 16 -6.94 -8.69 -25.63
N TYR A 17 -6.52 -8.65 -26.89
CA TYR A 17 -6.66 -7.49 -27.79
C TYR A 17 -5.91 -6.22 -27.32
N ASP A 18 -4.78 -6.38 -26.63
CA ASP A 18 -3.89 -5.28 -26.21
C ASP A 18 -4.55 -4.22 -25.32
N GLU A 19 -5.62 -4.59 -24.62
CA GLU A 19 -6.26 -3.70 -23.65
C GLU A 19 -5.41 -3.64 -22.36
N GLU A 20 -4.83 -2.48 -22.10
CA GLU A 20 -4.08 -2.22 -20.86
C GLU A 20 -5.00 -1.78 -19.72
N ILE A 21 -4.93 -2.50 -18.61
CA ILE A 21 -5.68 -2.18 -17.38
C ILE A 21 -4.68 -1.78 -16.29
N LEU A 22 -4.90 -0.62 -15.67
CA LEU A 22 -4.17 -0.18 -14.49
C LEU A 22 -4.84 -0.74 -13.23
N CYS A 23 -4.14 -1.60 -12.50
CA CYS A 23 -4.66 -2.21 -11.27
C CYS A 23 -3.92 -1.69 -10.03
N ALA A 24 -4.66 -1.31 -8.99
CA ALA A 24 -4.10 -1.03 -7.67
C ALA A 24 -3.78 -2.32 -6.92
N ILE A 25 -2.61 -2.38 -6.29
CA ILE A 25 -2.17 -3.54 -5.48
C ILE A 25 -2.63 -3.36 -4.04
N LYS A 26 -3.16 -4.44 -3.45
CA LYS A 26 -3.31 -4.61 -2.01
C LYS A 26 -2.43 -5.78 -1.54
N TYR A 27 -1.77 -5.61 -0.41
CA TYR A 27 -0.85 -6.59 0.18
C TYR A 27 -1.53 -7.34 1.33
N GLU A 28 -1.58 -8.66 1.22
CA GLU A 28 -1.93 -9.53 2.34
C GLU A 28 -0.77 -9.62 3.33
N ARG A 29 -1.09 -9.72 4.63
CA ARG A 29 -0.11 -9.89 5.72
C ARG A 29 1.03 -8.86 5.69
N LEU A 30 0.76 -7.63 5.21
CA LEU A 30 1.74 -6.56 5.16
C LEU A 30 2.32 -6.31 6.56
N PRO A 31 3.63 -6.44 6.80
CA PRO A 31 4.22 -6.16 8.11
C PRO A 31 4.19 -4.67 8.47
N THR A 32 4.94 -4.27 9.49
CA THR A 32 5.17 -2.84 9.79
C THR A 32 5.66 -2.13 8.53
N PHE A 33 4.97 -1.05 8.15
CA PHE A 33 5.16 -0.36 6.88
C PHE A 33 5.15 1.15 7.09
N CYS A 34 6.05 1.84 6.40
CA CYS A 34 6.19 3.28 6.49
C CYS A 34 5.38 3.99 5.41
N TYR A 35 4.31 4.68 5.79
CA TYR A 35 3.47 5.46 4.87
C TYR A 35 4.16 6.72 4.30
N LEU A 36 5.41 7.01 4.67
CA LEU A 36 6.21 8.12 4.12
C LEU A 36 7.13 7.64 2.99
N CYS A 37 8.00 6.66 3.27
CA CYS A 37 9.01 6.18 2.33
C CYS A 37 8.66 4.85 1.64
N SER A 38 7.52 4.24 1.99
CA SER A 38 7.02 2.98 1.43
C SER A 38 7.90 1.74 1.65
N CYS A 39 8.87 1.81 2.55
CA CYS A 39 9.66 0.63 2.94
C CYS A 39 9.00 -0.13 4.09
N ILE A 40 9.32 -1.43 4.17
CA ILE A 40 8.91 -2.29 5.29
C ILE A 40 9.90 -2.14 6.46
N GLY A 41 9.42 -2.33 7.68
CA GLY A 41 10.25 -2.45 8.89
C GLY A 41 10.15 -1.31 9.90
N HIS A 42 9.49 -0.20 9.57
CA HIS A 42 9.32 0.92 10.50
C HIS A 42 8.03 1.72 10.26
N HIS A 43 7.57 2.44 11.27
CA HIS A 43 6.46 3.38 11.17
C HIS A 43 6.94 4.76 10.72
N ALA A 44 6.03 5.59 10.22
CA ALA A 44 6.32 6.96 9.79
C ALA A 44 7.10 7.79 10.82
N HIS A 45 6.74 7.72 12.11
CA HIS A 45 7.42 8.48 13.17
C HIS A 45 8.87 8.06 13.43
N LYS A 46 9.28 6.86 12.99
CA LYS A 46 10.67 6.38 13.05
C LYS A 46 11.39 6.52 11.71
N CYS A 47 10.76 7.13 10.71
CA CYS A 47 11.36 7.31 9.40
C CYS A 47 12.42 8.41 9.45
N GLY A 48 13.59 8.19 8.86
CA GLY A 48 14.62 9.23 8.76
C GLY A 48 14.18 10.49 7.97
N GLN A 49 13.07 10.39 7.22
CA GLN A 49 12.47 11.50 6.49
C GLN A 49 11.42 12.28 7.30
N PHE A 50 11.04 11.78 8.49
CA PHE A 50 9.93 12.32 9.28
C PHE A 50 10.12 13.80 9.63
N GLU A 51 11.28 14.18 10.15
CA GLU A 51 11.55 15.57 10.55
C GLU A 51 11.56 16.55 9.36
N LYS A 52 12.03 16.10 8.18
CA LYS A 52 12.00 16.92 6.97
C LYS A 52 10.57 17.23 6.54
N ILE A 53 9.70 16.22 6.60
CA ILE A 53 8.30 16.33 6.19
C ILE A 53 7.49 17.12 7.23
N LYS A 54 7.77 16.94 8.52
CA LYS A 54 7.14 17.70 9.61
C LYS A 54 7.44 19.20 9.48
N ARG A 55 8.69 19.57 9.17
CA ARG A 55 9.09 20.97 8.93
C ARG A 55 8.41 21.59 7.72
N ALA A 56 8.06 20.79 6.70
CA ALA A 56 7.32 21.25 5.54
C ALA A 56 5.84 21.56 5.83
N GLY A 57 5.37 21.36 7.08
CA GLY A 57 4.05 21.79 7.54
C GLY A 57 2.86 20.97 7.01
N ASN A 58 3.08 20.05 6.07
CA ASN A 58 2.02 19.21 5.53
C ASN A 58 2.54 17.82 5.14
N PRO A 59 2.54 16.84 6.07
CA PRO A 59 2.94 15.47 5.76
C PRO A 59 1.94 14.83 4.79
N LYS A 60 2.20 14.98 3.48
CA LYS A 60 1.50 14.21 2.44
C LYS A 60 1.98 12.77 2.48
N PHE A 61 1.34 11.96 3.31
CA PHE A 61 1.48 10.50 3.24
C PHE A 61 0.95 10.04 1.88
N GLN A 62 1.85 9.66 0.98
CA GLN A 62 1.50 9.15 -0.36
C GLN A 62 0.88 7.75 -0.31
N TYR A 63 0.82 7.16 0.88
CA TYR A 63 0.44 5.79 1.15
C TYR A 63 -0.52 5.76 2.34
N GLY A 64 -1.40 4.76 2.38
CA GLY A 64 -2.36 4.62 3.47
C GLY A 64 -2.81 3.20 3.68
N ASN A 65 -3.71 3.00 4.66
CA ASN A 65 -4.21 1.69 5.05
C ASN A 65 -4.87 0.92 3.89
N TRP A 66 -5.29 1.63 2.84
CA TRP A 66 -5.82 1.08 1.59
C TRP A 66 -4.85 0.14 0.85
N LEU A 67 -3.54 0.18 1.16
CA LEU A 67 -2.55 -0.79 0.67
C LEU A 67 -2.68 -2.17 1.32
N ARG A 68 -3.37 -2.29 2.46
CA ARG A 68 -3.57 -3.58 3.14
C ARG A 68 -4.79 -4.26 2.56
N ALA A 69 -4.63 -5.52 2.17
CA ALA A 69 -5.78 -6.36 1.86
C ALA A 69 -6.53 -6.65 3.17
N GLN A 70 -7.86 -6.61 3.10
CA GLN A 70 -8.69 -7.07 4.21
C GLN A 70 -8.64 -8.60 4.19
N ILE A 71 -7.98 -9.19 5.18
CA ILE A 71 -8.03 -10.63 5.40
C ILE A 71 -9.42 -10.89 5.97
N GLY A 72 -10.28 -11.54 5.18
CA GLY A 72 -11.69 -11.69 5.51
C GLY A 72 -11.91 -12.33 6.88
N GLN A 73 -12.92 -11.83 7.60
CA GLN A 73 -13.77 -12.72 8.37
C GLN A 73 -14.26 -13.82 7.40
N PRO A 74 -14.40 -15.09 7.85
CA PRO A 74 -14.92 -16.14 6.99
C PRO A 74 -16.23 -15.67 6.37
N ASN A 75 -16.38 -15.89 5.06
CA ASN A 75 -17.51 -15.43 4.25
C ASN A 75 -18.85 -15.76 4.95
N VAL A 76 -19.44 -14.80 5.65
CA VAL A 76 -20.85 -14.88 6.05
C VAL A 76 -21.65 -14.35 4.86
N GLY A 77 -22.08 -15.28 4.01
CA GLY A 77 -23.27 -15.16 3.18
C GLY A 77 -23.30 -14.07 2.12
N MET A 78 -22.74 -14.36 0.95
CA MET A 78 -23.35 -13.87 -0.29
C MET A 78 -24.70 -14.59 -0.44
N GLY A 79 -25.76 -13.91 -0.04
CA GLY A 79 -27.13 -14.42 -0.18
C GLY A 79 -28.11 -13.58 0.60
N MET A 80 -28.66 -12.53 -0.02
CA MET A 80 -30.05 -12.14 0.20
C MET A 80 -30.51 -11.24 -0.96
N TRP A 81 -31.58 -11.71 -1.62
CA TRP A 81 -32.49 -11.17 -2.65
C TRP A 81 -32.26 -9.75 -3.20
#